data_AF-A0A822E6P2-F1
#
_entry.id   AF-A0A822E6P2-F1
#
_cell.length_a   1.000
_cell.length_b   1.000
_cell.length_c   1.000
_cell.angle_alpha   90.00
_cell.angle_beta   90.00
_cell.angle_gamma   90.00
#
_symmetry.space_group_name_H-M   'P 1'
#
loop_
_entity.id
_entity.type
_entity.pdbx_description
1 polymer ?
#
loop_
_entity_poly.entity_id
_entity_poly.type
_entity_poly.pdbx_seq_one_letter_code
_entity_poly.pdbx_strand_id
1 'polypeptide(L)'
;QRNYNSDKFLANLRHQLYKDKYTQNPSLKNLDLYEALALKCHLNLSRADMDFVKWFSNDCINVPNRQYIKNHTDGLIPTLTSCRNGKGIYVQDRRQPIQLTIQRLIDVLHSKNINVPKHLSYCEKTGHDGAGSMSIYRTTENSMCDPNIFCKMFVPLALKNEKSNEILWGNESPNSAFYSRPLLLIG
;
A
#
# COMPACT_ATOMS: atom_id res chain seq x y z
N GLN A 1 -26.61 7.17 -5.45
CA GLN A 1 -27.49 7.09 -4.26
C GLN A 1 -27.63 5.61 -3.89
N ARG A 2 -27.32 5.21 -2.65
CA ARG A 2 -27.62 3.84 -2.19
C ARG A 2 -29.14 3.72 -1.99
N ASN A 3 -29.71 2.63 -2.47
CA ASN A 3 -31.15 2.45 -2.57
C ASN A 3 -31.68 1.85 -1.26
N TYR A 4 -32.73 2.40 -0.66
CA TYR A 4 -33.23 1.97 0.66
C TYR A 4 -33.57 0.47 0.71
N ASN A 5 -34.04 -0.09 -0.41
CA ASN A 5 -34.31 -1.53 -0.55
C ASN A 5 -33.04 -2.40 -0.56
N SER A 6 -31.89 -1.87 -1.00
CA SER A 6 -30.62 -2.62 -0.92
C SER A 6 -30.14 -2.71 0.52
N ASP A 7 -30.34 -1.67 1.33
CA ASP A 7 -29.85 -1.64 2.70
C ASP A 7 -30.60 -2.63 3.61
N LYS A 8 -31.91 -2.82 3.40
CA LYS A 8 -32.71 -3.83 4.11
C LYS A 8 -32.29 -5.26 3.72
N PHE A 9 -32.04 -5.51 2.44
CA PHE A 9 -31.52 -6.80 1.97
C PHE A 9 -30.13 -7.08 2.55
N LEU A 10 -29.24 -6.10 2.53
CA LEU A 10 -27.88 -6.23 3.07
C LEU A 10 -27.87 -6.43 4.60
N ALA A 11 -28.78 -5.78 5.33
CA ALA A 11 -28.96 -6.02 6.76
C ALA A 11 -29.42 -7.47 7.04
N ASN A 12 -30.34 -8.00 6.23
CA ASN A 12 -30.77 -9.40 6.32
C ASN A 12 -29.64 -10.38 5.97
N LEU A 13 -28.86 -10.10 4.91
CA LEU A 13 -27.72 -10.92 4.51
C LEU A 13 -26.64 -10.94 5.60
N ARG A 14 -26.33 -9.77 6.19
CA ARG A 14 -25.45 -9.66 7.37
C ARG A 14 -25.96 -10.56 8.49
N HIS A 15 -27.24 -10.48 8.82
CA HIS A 15 -27.82 -11.32 9.87
C HIS A 15 -27.65 -12.81 9.53
N GLN A 16 -27.97 -13.25 8.31
CA GLN A 16 -27.83 -14.65 7.89
C GLN A 16 -26.39 -15.17 7.94
N LEU A 17 -25.41 -14.38 7.52
CA LEU A 17 -24.00 -14.79 7.47
C LEU A 17 -23.40 -15.00 8.88
N TYR A 18 -23.90 -14.27 9.88
CA TYR A 18 -23.30 -14.24 11.22
C TYR A 18 -24.14 -14.90 12.32
N LYS A 19 -25.41 -15.25 12.06
CA LYS A 19 -26.33 -15.85 13.06
C LYS A 19 -25.86 -17.18 13.63
N ASP A 20 -25.25 -18.04 12.80
CA ASP A 20 -24.91 -19.41 13.19
C ASP A 20 -23.42 -19.63 13.49
N LYS A 21 -22.53 -18.71 13.07
CA LYS A 21 -21.08 -18.83 13.26
C LYS A 21 -20.51 -18.08 14.47
N TYR A 22 -21.22 -17.09 15.01
CA TYR A 22 -20.71 -16.20 16.08
C TYR A 22 -21.47 -16.31 17.41
N THR A 23 -22.51 -17.15 17.48
CA THR A 23 -23.29 -17.40 18.70
C THR A 23 -22.51 -18.20 19.77
N GLN A 24 -21.37 -18.82 19.42
CA GLN A 24 -20.62 -19.66 20.36
C GLN A 24 -19.33 -19.03 20.92
N ASN A 25 -18.82 -17.91 20.37
CA ASN A 25 -17.72 -17.13 20.97
C ASN A 25 -17.49 -15.80 20.21
N PRO A 26 -18.08 -14.67 20.63
CA PRO A 26 -17.94 -13.41 19.91
C PRO A 26 -16.71 -12.65 20.41
N SER A 27 -15.50 -13.10 20.08
CA SER A 27 -14.35 -12.21 20.17
C SER A 27 -14.36 -11.32 18.92
N LEU A 28 -14.82 -10.07 19.07
CA LEU A 28 -14.74 -9.05 18.03
C LEU A 28 -13.29 -9.00 17.50
N LYS A 29 -13.08 -9.32 16.23
CA LYS A 29 -11.74 -9.21 15.64
C LYS A 29 -11.47 -7.74 15.35
N ASN A 30 -10.56 -7.14 16.10
CA ASN A 30 -10.08 -5.79 15.82
C ASN A 30 -8.95 -5.88 14.79
N LEU A 31 -9.15 -5.30 13.61
CA LEU A 31 -8.05 -5.17 12.65
C LEU A 31 -7.15 -4.02 13.09
N ASP A 32 -5.85 -4.26 13.11
CA ASP A 32 -4.89 -3.17 13.25
C ASP A 32 -4.75 -2.35 11.95
N LEU A 33 -3.92 -1.30 11.99
CA LEU A 33 -3.66 -0.45 10.83
C LEU A 33 -3.10 -1.24 9.63
N TYR A 34 -2.13 -2.11 9.87
CA TYR A 34 -1.43 -2.85 8.82
C TYR A 34 -2.33 -3.92 8.21
N GLU A 35 -3.14 -4.60 9.02
CA GLU A 35 -4.15 -5.54 8.56
C GLU A 35 -5.23 -4.84 7.72
N ALA A 36 -5.70 -3.67 8.15
CA ALA A 36 -6.68 -2.90 7.39
C ALA A 36 -6.12 -2.40 6.06
N LEU A 37 -4.86 -1.95 6.04
CA LEU A 37 -4.16 -1.56 4.82
C LEU A 37 -3.88 -2.75 3.90
N ALA A 38 -3.49 -3.89 4.46
CA ALA A 38 -3.30 -5.12 3.72
C ALA A 38 -4.61 -5.55 3.06
N LEU A 39 -5.72 -5.59 3.79
CA LEU A 39 -7.04 -5.89 3.24
C LEU A 39 -7.37 -4.97 2.06
N LYS A 40 -7.20 -3.66 2.27
CA LYS A 40 -7.47 -2.67 1.23
C LYS A 40 -6.64 -2.89 -0.03
N CYS A 41 -5.33 -3.09 0.10
CA CYS A 41 -4.42 -3.21 -1.03
C CYS A 41 -4.53 -4.56 -1.75
N HIS A 42 -4.70 -5.67 -1.02
CA HIS A 42 -4.78 -7.01 -1.63
C HIS A 42 -6.09 -7.20 -2.40
N LEU A 43 -7.18 -6.58 -1.95
CA LEU A 43 -8.49 -6.68 -2.60
C LEU A 43 -8.78 -5.48 -3.52
N ASN A 44 -7.83 -4.56 -3.71
CA ASN A 44 -7.99 -3.33 -4.49
C ASN A 44 -9.23 -2.51 -4.09
N LEU A 45 -9.54 -2.44 -2.79
CA LEU A 45 -10.72 -1.74 -2.29
C LEU A 45 -10.54 -0.23 -2.38
N SER A 46 -11.54 0.45 -2.93
CA SER A 46 -11.61 1.90 -2.90
C SER A 46 -11.85 2.40 -1.47
N ARG A 47 -11.81 3.73 -1.29
CA ARG A 47 -12.18 4.34 0.00
C ARG A 47 -13.63 4.03 0.37
N ALA A 48 -14.54 4.06 -0.60
CA ALA A 48 -15.96 3.79 -0.39
C ALA A 48 -16.22 2.31 -0.05
N ASP A 49 -15.44 1.41 -0.63
CA ASP A 49 -15.54 -0.03 -0.32
C ASP A 49 -15.07 -0.32 1.09
N MET A 50 -14.00 0.34 1.57
CA MET A 50 -13.57 0.21 2.97
C MET A 50 -14.63 0.74 3.95
N ASP A 51 -15.27 1.88 3.64
CA ASP A 51 -16.35 2.42 4.45
C ASP A 51 -17.57 1.47 4.46
N PHE A 52 -17.85 0.81 3.33
CA PHE A 52 -18.87 -0.23 3.23
C PHE A 52 -18.53 -1.45 4.08
N VAL A 53 -17.32 -1.99 3.97
CA VAL A 53 -16.87 -3.16 4.74
C VAL A 53 -16.98 -2.88 6.23
N LYS A 54 -16.46 -1.74 6.70
CA LYS A 54 -16.59 -1.31 8.10
C LYS A 54 -18.04 -1.29 8.57
N TRP A 55 -18.94 -0.70 7.79
CA TRP A 55 -20.37 -0.67 8.13
C TRP A 55 -20.99 -2.07 8.15
N PHE A 56 -20.70 -2.88 7.14
CA PHE A 56 -21.31 -4.20 6.94
C PHE A 56 -20.84 -5.23 7.98
N SER A 57 -19.57 -5.20 8.38
CA SER A 57 -18.95 -6.18 9.27
C SER A 57 -18.82 -5.74 10.74
N ASN A 58 -19.35 -4.58 11.13
CA ASN A 58 -19.11 -3.95 12.44
C ASN A 58 -19.40 -4.84 13.67
N ASP A 59 -20.30 -5.82 13.56
CA ASP A 59 -20.62 -6.73 14.68
C ASP A 59 -19.58 -7.83 14.90
N CYS A 60 -18.69 -8.05 13.92
CA CYS A 60 -17.76 -9.19 13.89
C CYS A 60 -16.31 -8.75 13.71
N ILE A 61 -16.09 -7.70 12.92
CA ILE A 61 -14.79 -7.15 12.58
C ILE A 61 -14.84 -5.64 12.78
N ASN A 62 -14.01 -5.14 13.69
CA ASN A 62 -13.81 -3.71 13.83
C ASN A 62 -12.70 -3.25 12.90
N VAL A 63 -13.09 -2.61 11.80
CA VAL A 63 -12.16 -1.99 10.85
C VAL A 63 -11.86 -0.56 11.31
N PRO A 64 -10.58 -0.14 11.40
CA PRO A 64 -10.21 1.23 11.71
C PRO A 64 -10.91 2.23 10.80
N ASN A 65 -11.33 3.37 11.37
CA ASN A 65 -11.99 4.40 10.56
C ASN A 65 -10.98 5.08 9.61
N ARG A 66 -11.52 5.71 8.56
CA ARG A 66 -10.72 6.36 7.52
C ARG A 66 -9.78 7.44 8.06
N GLN A 67 -10.21 8.22 9.06
CA GLN A 67 -9.39 9.29 9.62
C GLN A 67 -8.18 8.71 10.37
N TYR A 68 -8.39 7.64 11.12
CA TYR A 68 -7.33 6.90 11.80
C TYR A 68 -6.32 6.36 10.78
N ILE A 69 -6.79 5.69 9.73
CA ILE A 69 -5.90 5.16 8.68
C ILE A 69 -5.07 6.30 8.08
N LYS A 70 -5.71 7.41 7.69
CA LYS A 70 -5.02 8.56 7.10
C LYS A 70 -3.93 9.12 8.02
N ASN A 71 -4.25 9.36 9.29
CA ASN A 71 -3.34 9.98 10.25
C ASN A 71 -2.12 9.10 10.60
N HIS A 72 -2.22 7.78 10.40
CA HIS A 72 -1.15 6.84 10.77
C HIS A 72 -0.46 6.23 9.55
N THR A 73 -0.91 6.53 8.32
CA THR A 73 -0.25 6.11 7.08
C THR A 73 0.89 7.02 6.65
N ASP A 74 1.02 8.21 7.23
CA ASP A 74 2.02 9.19 6.80
C ASP A 74 3.46 8.64 6.92
N GLY A 75 3.74 7.82 7.94
CA GLY A 75 5.02 7.13 8.09
C GLY A 75 5.29 6.02 7.05
N LEU A 76 4.31 5.67 6.22
CA LEU A 76 4.45 4.68 5.14
C LEU A 76 4.72 5.32 3.78
N ILE A 77 4.68 6.66 3.70
CA ILE A 77 4.82 7.43 2.48
C ILE A 77 6.16 8.16 2.55
N PRO A 78 7.04 8.02 1.53
CA PRO A 78 8.25 8.85 1.46
C PRO A 78 7.86 10.33 1.50
N THR A 79 8.58 11.15 2.27
CA THR A 79 8.36 12.60 2.36
C THR A 79 8.53 13.27 1.00
N LEU A 80 7.44 13.43 0.25
CA LEU A 80 7.49 14.00 -1.10
C LEU A 80 8.10 15.40 -1.07
N THR A 81 9.37 15.54 -1.45
CA THR A 81 9.89 16.78 -2.01
C THR A 81 9.35 16.89 -3.43
N SER A 82 8.05 17.15 -3.56
CA SER A 82 7.44 17.34 -4.87
C SER A 82 7.95 18.67 -5.44
N CYS A 83 8.95 18.61 -6.31
CA CYS A 83 9.21 19.68 -7.26
C CYS A 83 8.08 19.64 -8.28
N ARG A 84 6.91 20.18 -7.92
CA ARG A 84 5.79 20.35 -8.84
C ARG A 84 6.13 21.52 -9.76
N ASN A 85 6.97 21.29 -10.76
CA ASN A 85 6.94 22.18 -11.91
C ASN A 85 5.54 22.05 -12.51
N GLY A 86 4.91 23.17 -12.91
CA GLY A 86 3.53 23.24 -13.42
C GLY A 86 3.23 22.45 -14.70
N LYS A 87 4.02 21.40 -14.98
CA LYS A 87 4.00 20.50 -16.13
C LYS A 87 3.77 19.02 -15.75
N GLY A 88 3.21 18.72 -14.57
CA GLY A 88 2.80 17.35 -14.23
C GLY A 88 3.92 16.36 -13.84
N ILE A 89 5.16 16.82 -13.66
CA ILE A 89 6.30 15.98 -13.29
C ILE A 89 6.34 15.74 -11.79
N TYR A 90 6.33 14.48 -11.35
CA TYR A 90 6.54 14.10 -9.94
C TYR A 90 7.87 13.35 -9.80
N VAL A 91 8.93 14.08 -9.48
CA VAL A 91 10.23 13.48 -9.14
C VAL A 91 10.28 13.23 -7.63
N GLN A 92 10.55 11.99 -7.22
CA GLN A 92 10.96 11.71 -5.84
C GLN A 92 12.49 11.70 -5.77
N ASP A 93 13.05 12.26 -4.69
CA ASP A 93 14.45 12.01 -4.36
C ASP A 93 14.63 10.52 -4.09
N ARG A 94 15.38 9.82 -4.95
CA ARG A 94 15.64 8.38 -4.88
C ARG A 94 16.11 7.92 -3.49
N ARG A 95 16.80 8.78 -2.73
CA ARG A 95 17.33 8.41 -1.41
C ARG A 95 16.22 8.05 -0.43
N GLN A 96 15.11 8.77 -0.43
CA GLN A 96 14.08 8.60 0.59
C GLN A 96 13.28 7.31 0.45
N PRO A 97 12.78 6.91 -0.75
CA PRO A 97 12.12 5.63 -0.93
C PRO A 97 13.03 4.45 -0.58
N ILE A 98 14.33 4.54 -0.87
CA ILE A 98 15.32 3.52 -0.52
C ILE A 98 15.50 3.45 1.01
N GLN A 99 15.73 4.57 1.68
CA GLN A 99 15.88 4.62 3.14
C GLN A 99 14.64 4.07 3.85
N LEU A 100 13.44 4.48 3.41
CA LEU A 100 12.19 3.96 3.95
C LEU A 100 12.04 2.45 3.71
N THR A 101 12.46 1.96 2.53
CA THR A 101 12.44 0.53 2.23
C THR A 101 13.38 -0.22 3.17
N ILE A 102 14.63 0.24 3.34
CA ILE A 102 15.59 -0.38 4.25
C ILE A 102 15.06 -0.39 5.69
N GLN A 103 14.52 0.73 6.18
CA GLN A 103 13.94 0.82 7.52
C GLN A 103 12.85 -0.25 7.73
N ARG A 104 11.92 -0.37 6.77
CA ARG A 104 10.85 -1.37 6.87
C ARG A 104 11.36 -2.81 6.78
N LEU A 105 12.43 -3.06 6.04
CA LEU A 105 13.08 -4.38 6.02
C LEU A 105 13.71 -4.69 7.37
N ILE A 106 14.36 -3.72 8.01
CA ILE A 106 14.90 -3.86 9.37
C ILE A 106 13.77 -4.16 10.37
N ASP A 107 12.63 -3.48 10.29
CA ASP A 107 11.48 -3.74 11.15
C ASP A 107 10.95 -5.18 10.98
N VAL A 108 10.93 -5.71 9.75
CA VAL A 108 10.58 -7.10 9.46
C VAL A 108 11.60 -8.09 10.02
N LEU A 109 12.89 -7.74 10.03
CA LEU A 109 13.92 -8.58 10.65
C LEU A 109 13.78 -8.60 12.17
N HIS A 110 13.53 -7.45 12.79
CA HIS A 110 13.29 -7.35 14.23
C HIS A 110 12.04 -8.13 14.65
N SER A 111 10.95 -8.09 13.87
CA SER A 111 9.75 -8.89 14.19
C SER A 111 9.97 -10.40 14.09
N LYS A 112 11.01 -10.83 13.37
CA LYS A 112 11.48 -12.22 13.29
C LYS A 112 12.59 -12.55 14.30
N ASN A 113 12.89 -11.64 15.24
CA ASN A 113 13.99 -11.77 16.21
C ASN A 113 15.38 -11.94 15.59
N ILE A 114 15.59 -11.40 14.38
CA ILE A 114 16.90 -11.41 13.72
C ILE A 114 17.69 -10.19 14.19
N ASN A 115 18.91 -10.41 14.69
CA ASN A 115 19.81 -9.34 15.11
C ASN A 115 20.38 -8.61 13.89
N VAL A 116 20.14 -7.30 13.79
CA VAL A 116 20.57 -6.49 12.65
C VAL A 116 21.91 -5.81 12.97
N PRO A 117 23.00 -6.11 12.24
CA PRO A 117 24.31 -5.50 12.46
C PRO A 117 24.33 -4.03 12.01
N LYS A 118 25.29 -3.26 12.55
CA LYS A 118 25.45 -1.82 12.21
C LYS A 118 25.85 -1.55 10.76
N HIS A 119 26.54 -2.50 10.12
CA HIS A 119 27.09 -2.35 8.77
C HIS A 119 26.32 -3.27 7.81
N LEU A 120 25.55 -2.65 6.92
CA LEU A 120 24.63 -3.34 6.02
C LEU A 120 24.95 -2.98 4.57
N SER A 121 24.90 -3.98 3.70
CA SER A 121 24.89 -3.81 2.25
C SER A 121 23.48 -4.04 1.71
N TYR A 122 23.00 -3.14 0.86
CA TYR A 122 21.67 -3.20 0.27
C TYR A 122 21.79 -3.40 -1.24
N CYS A 123 21.10 -4.43 -1.75
CA CYS A 123 21.07 -4.77 -3.16
C CYS A 123 19.68 -4.51 -3.72
N GLU A 124 19.61 -3.82 -4.86
CA GLU A 124 18.38 -3.56 -5.60
C GLU A 124 18.60 -3.70 -7.11
N LYS A 125 17.51 -3.91 -7.85
CA LYS A 125 17.48 -3.67 -9.30
C LYS A 125 16.65 -2.43 -9.57
N THR A 126 17.06 -1.63 -10.54
CA THR A 126 16.33 -0.44 -11.00
C THR A 126 15.96 -0.62 -12.46
N GLY A 127 14.75 -0.21 -12.84
CA GLY A 127 14.26 -0.24 -14.21
C GLY A 127 13.44 0.99 -14.53
N HIS A 128 13.22 1.23 -15.81
CA HIS A 128 12.31 2.25 -16.30
C HIS A 128 11.57 1.72 -17.52
N ASP A 129 10.34 2.19 -17.71
CA ASP A 129 9.50 1.79 -18.83
C ASP A 129 8.49 2.88 -19.18
N GLY A 130 8.03 2.87 -20.43
CA GLY A 130 6.98 3.74 -20.94
C GLY A 130 5.70 2.95 -21.21
N ALA A 131 4.56 3.50 -20.82
CA ALA A 131 3.25 2.95 -21.14
C ALA A 131 2.44 3.99 -21.92
N GLY A 132 1.97 3.61 -23.11
CA GLY A 132 1.13 4.47 -23.94
C GLY A 132 -0.36 4.24 -23.77
N SER A 133 -1.15 4.99 -24.53
CA SER A 133 -2.62 4.84 -24.62
C SER A 133 -3.37 5.07 -23.31
N MET A 134 -2.86 5.96 -22.46
CA MET A 134 -3.60 6.41 -21.28
C MET A 134 -4.79 7.27 -21.69
N SER A 135 -5.87 7.16 -20.91
CA SER A 135 -7.04 8.02 -21.11
C SER A 135 -6.72 9.46 -20.74
N ILE A 136 -6.96 10.39 -21.68
CA ILE A 136 -6.74 11.82 -21.47
C ILE A 136 -7.91 12.40 -20.68
N TYR A 137 -7.61 12.97 -19.51
CA TYR A 137 -8.57 13.67 -18.69
C TYR A 137 -8.79 15.09 -19.22
N ARG A 138 -10.04 15.42 -19.55
CA ARG A 138 -10.44 16.80 -19.84
C ARG A 138 -10.59 17.54 -18.52
N THR A 139 -9.60 18.35 -18.18
CA THR A 139 -9.69 19.28 -17.05
C THR A 139 -9.90 20.70 -17.57
N THR A 140 -10.52 21.56 -16.76
CA THR A 140 -10.93 22.92 -17.15
C THR A 140 -9.75 23.85 -17.45
N GLU A 141 -8.53 23.51 -17.03
CA GLU A 141 -7.38 24.43 -17.08
C GLU A 141 -6.13 23.88 -17.76
N ASN A 142 -5.99 22.56 -17.96
CA ASN A 142 -4.87 21.97 -18.72
C ASN A 142 -5.23 20.53 -19.10
N SER A 143 -5.58 20.28 -20.35
CA SER A 143 -5.60 18.91 -20.87
C SER A 143 -4.16 18.40 -20.93
N MET A 144 -3.87 17.29 -20.26
CA MET A 144 -2.64 16.54 -20.54
C MET A 144 -2.59 16.24 -22.03
N CYS A 145 -1.54 16.70 -22.71
CA CYS A 145 -1.40 16.57 -24.16
C CYS A 145 -0.80 15.22 -24.57
N ASP A 146 -0.16 14.50 -23.65
CA ASP A 146 0.52 13.24 -23.92
C ASP A 146 -0.23 12.06 -23.26
N PRO A 147 -0.72 11.06 -24.04
CA PRO A 147 -1.31 9.85 -23.48
C PRO A 147 -0.26 8.84 -23.00
N ASN A 148 1.03 9.20 -22.99
CA ASN A 148 2.11 8.32 -22.56
C ASN A 148 2.58 8.66 -21.14
N ILE A 149 2.81 7.63 -20.35
CA ILE A 149 3.40 7.72 -19.03
C ILE A 149 4.78 7.09 -19.08
N PHE A 150 5.75 7.76 -18.47
CA PHE A 150 7.06 7.19 -18.18
C PHE A 150 7.18 6.92 -16.68
N CYS A 151 7.61 5.72 -16.32
CA CYS A 151 7.86 5.34 -14.93
C CYS A 151 9.29 4.87 -14.71
N LYS A 152 9.86 5.22 -13.56
CA LYS A 152 11.10 4.64 -13.05
C LYS A 152 10.81 3.96 -11.73
N MET A 153 11.30 2.73 -11.56
CA MET A 153 11.05 1.92 -10.37
C MET A 153 12.33 1.24 -9.90
N PHE A 154 12.36 0.84 -8.63
CA PHE A 154 13.34 -0.10 -8.09
C PHE A 154 12.66 -1.26 -7.38
N VAL A 155 13.39 -2.37 -7.23
CA VAL A 155 12.97 -3.55 -6.49
C VAL A 155 14.08 -3.92 -5.50
N PRO A 156 13.82 -3.96 -4.18
CA PRO A 156 14.78 -4.47 -3.23
C PRO A 156 15.01 -5.97 -3.48
N LEU A 157 16.27 -6.38 -3.54
CA LEU A 157 16.66 -7.77 -3.80
C LEU A 157 17.19 -8.46 -2.54
N ALA A 158 18.07 -7.78 -1.80
CA ALA A 158 18.65 -8.33 -0.59
C ALA A 158 19.14 -7.24 0.37
N LEU A 159 19.11 -7.56 1.67
CA LEU A 159 19.81 -6.84 2.72
C LEU A 159 20.82 -7.79 3.37
N LYS A 160 22.09 -7.41 3.38
CA LYS A 160 23.20 -8.27 3.78
C LYS A 160 24.01 -7.64 4.91
N ASN A 161 24.62 -8.48 5.73
CA ASN A 161 25.69 -8.05 6.61
C ASN A 161 26.93 -7.72 5.76
N GLU A 162 27.43 -6.49 5.83
CA GLU A 162 28.54 -6.04 4.99
C GLU A 162 29.85 -6.80 5.26
N LYS A 163 30.08 -7.25 6.50
CA LYS A 163 31.33 -7.92 6.90
C LYS A 163 31.34 -9.41 6.54
N SER A 164 30.23 -10.11 6.76
CA SER A 164 30.13 -11.55 6.50
C SER A 164 29.54 -11.89 5.13
N ASN A 165 28.96 -10.91 4.42
CA ASN A 165 28.18 -11.09 3.19
C ASN A 165 26.96 -12.03 3.35
N GLU A 166 26.57 -12.32 4.59
CA GLU A 166 25.37 -13.10 4.92
C GLU A 166 24.11 -12.34 4.51
N ILE A 167 23.16 -13.04 3.88
CA ILE A 167 21.86 -12.48 3.50
C ILE A 167 20.93 -12.53 4.71
N LEU A 168 20.62 -11.37 5.27
CA LEU A 168 19.69 -11.23 6.39
C LEU A 168 18.25 -11.25 5.89
N TRP A 169 18.01 -10.60 4.74
CA TRP A 169 16.72 -10.59 4.05
C TRP A 169 16.94 -10.76 2.55
N GLY A 170 16.14 -11.62 1.93
CA GLY A 170 16.10 -11.81 0.49
C GLY A 170 14.67 -11.71 -0.04
N ASN A 171 14.51 -11.09 -1.21
CA ASN A 171 13.21 -11.01 -1.86
C ASN A 171 12.85 -12.36 -2.51
N GLU A 172 11.82 -13.03 -1.99
CA GLU A 172 11.33 -14.32 -2.49
C GLU A 172 10.61 -14.20 -3.84
N SER A 173 10.20 -12.99 -4.25
CA SER A 173 9.45 -12.75 -5.49
C SER A 173 9.96 -11.49 -6.20
N PRO A 174 11.21 -11.48 -6.67
CA PRO A 174 11.87 -10.28 -7.21
C PRO A 174 11.25 -9.78 -8.51
N ASN A 175 10.41 -10.59 -9.19
CA ASN A 175 9.73 -10.21 -10.42
C ASN A 175 8.26 -9.82 -10.19
N SER A 176 7.78 -9.88 -8.95
CA SER A 176 6.42 -9.48 -8.62
C SER A 176 6.30 -7.96 -8.52
N ALA A 177 5.20 -7.42 -9.06
CA ALA A 177 4.86 -6.01 -8.95
C ALA A 177 4.70 -5.54 -7.48
N PHE A 178 4.43 -6.45 -6.53
CA PHE A 178 4.28 -6.11 -5.11
C PHE A 178 5.54 -5.48 -4.49
N TYR A 179 6.73 -5.82 -5.02
CA TYR A 179 8.00 -5.29 -4.55
C TYR A 179 8.53 -4.13 -5.40
N SER A 180 7.84 -3.79 -6.49
CA SER A 180 8.20 -2.64 -7.33
C SER A 180 7.84 -1.34 -6.64
N ARG A 181 8.85 -0.51 -6.37
CA ARG A 181 8.72 0.79 -5.72
C ARG A 181 8.88 1.91 -6.75
N PRO A 182 7.88 2.80 -6.92
CA PRO A 182 7.98 3.92 -7.85
C PRO A 182 8.98 4.96 -7.35
N LEU A 183 9.79 5.51 -8.26
CA LEU A 183 10.72 6.63 -8.03
C LEU A 183 10.33 7.89 -8.79
N LEU A 184 9.79 7.70 -10.00
CA LEU A 184 9.45 8.78 -10.91
C LEU A 184 8.22 8.38 -11.70
N LEU A 185 7.28 9.31 -11.84
CA LEU A 185 6.17 9.22 -12.76
C LEU A 185 6.09 10.53 -13.55
N ILE A 186 6.16 10.43 -14.86
CA ILE A 186 5.97 11.54 -15.80
C ILE A 186 4.78 11.18 -16.68
N GLY A 187 3.85 12.12 -16.84
CA GLY A 187 2.71 12.06 -17.76
C GLY A 187 2.28 13.46 -18.14
#